data_AF-A0AA96X8E7-F1
#
_entry.id   AF-A0AA96X8E7-F1
#
_cell.length_a   1.000
_cell.length_b   1.000
_cell.length_c   1.000
_cell.angle_alpha   90.00
_cell.angle_beta   90.00
_cell.angle_gamma   90.00
#
_symmetry.space_group_name_H-M   'P 1'
#
loop_
_entity.id
_entity.type
_entity.pdbx_description
1 polymer ?
#
loop_
_entity_poly.entity_id
_entity_poly.type
_entity_poly.pdbx_seq_one_letter_code
_entity_poly.pdbx_strand_id
1 'polypeptide(L)'
;MKNYTSILVIPLMASCVQAQADSSAAIIEQLSNNNNAQITQMISMNDSSTLKQVGDFNSIISEQRESLQGAIMITQVGDNNFVSAVQFSMSANNVANSNVAIGSQQGDGNMFFISQTDSFNSATINQQVEMNQATTIHAGMFNSSVTNQIGTSNIGTTIQSGVSHLASVSQTGDINMYTVSQGLQVRQTAVINQLGSNQSAIILQ
;
A
#
# COMPACT_ATOMS: atom_id res chain seq x y z
N MET A 1 10.04 8.58 -23.06
CA MET A 1 10.33 7.20 -23.52
C MET A 1 9.75 6.25 -22.50
N LYS A 2 9.00 5.24 -22.93
CA LYS A 2 8.48 4.20 -22.02
C LYS A 2 9.60 3.21 -21.77
N ASN A 3 10.09 3.11 -20.54
CA ASN A 3 11.16 2.19 -20.18
C ASN A 3 10.58 1.00 -19.43
N TYR A 4 10.70 -0.18 -20.06
CA TYR A 4 10.26 -1.45 -19.50
C TYR A 4 11.49 -2.24 -19.08
N THR A 5 11.46 -2.83 -17.89
CA THR A 5 12.42 -3.87 -17.51
C THR A 5 11.65 -4.95 -16.75
N SER A 6 11.33 -6.03 -17.44
CA SER A 6 10.83 -7.26 -16.82
C SER A 6 11.98 -8.25 -16.73
N ILE A 7 12.33 -8.66 -15.51
CA ILE A 7 13.26 -9.78 -15.29
C ILE A 7 12.39 -10.99 -14.94
N LEU A 8 12.27 -11.93 -15.87
CA LEU A 8 11.32 -13.06 -15.83
C LEU A 8 12.05 -14.39 -15.66
N VAL A 9 11.67 -15.20 -14.67
CA VAL A 9 12.17 -16.58 -14.49
C VAL A 9 11.01 -17.52 -14.09
N ILE A 10 10.37 -18.18 -15.09
CA ILE A 10 9.57 -19.46 -15.07
C ILE A 10 8.37 -19.58 -14.07
N PRO A 11 7.30 -20.37 -14.37
CA PRO A 11 6.08 -19.87 -15.00
C PRO A 11 5.36 -18.83 -14.11
N LEU A 12 5.24 -17.60 -14.62
CA LEU A 12 4.79 -16.44 -13.87
C LEU A 12 3.65 -15.73 -14.61
N MET A 13 2.64 -15.25 -13.89
CA MET A 13 1.65 -14.30 -14.42
C MET A 13 2.03 -12.90 -13.95
N ALA A 14 2.94 -12.28 -14.69
CA ALA A 14 3.25 -10.86 -14.55
C ALA A 14 2.53 -10.08 -15.66
N SER A 15 1.72 -9.08 -15.29
CA SER A 15 1.06 -8.18 -16.23
C SER A 15 1.42 -6.74 -15.91
N CYS A 16 1.81 -5.98 -16.93
CA CYS A 16 1.99 -4.54 -16.83
C CYS A 16 1.22 -3.86 -17.96
N VAL A 17 0.32 -2.96 -17.60
CA VAL A 17 -0.46 -2.13 -18.52
C VAL A 17 -0.11 -0.67 -18.29
N GLN A 18 0.40 0.00 -19.32
CA GLN A 18 0.71 1.43 -19.30
C GLN A 18 -0.04 2.15 -20.43
N ALA A 19 -1.11 2.89 -20.10
CA ALA A 19 -1.91 3.66 -21.06
C ALA A 19 -1.75 5.16 -20.80
N GLN A 20 -1.26 5.93 -21.78
CA GLN A 20 -0.98 7.38 -21.61
C GLN A 20 -0.09 7.67 -20.37
N ALA A 21 0.87 6.78 -20.12
CA ALA A 21 1.86 6.89 -19.04
C ALA A 21 3.19 7.44 -19.61
N ASP A 22 3.44 8.74 -19.44
CA ASP A 22 4.63 9.42 -19.95
C ASP A 22 5.75 9.42 -18.91
N SER A 23 6.92 8.88 -19.27
CA SER A 23 8.09 8.77 -18.38
C SER A 23 7.84 7.99 -17.07
N SER A 24 6.75 7.21 -17.00
CA SER A 24 6.46 6.34 -15.87
C SER A 24 7.21 5.01 -15.97
N ALA A 25 7.71 4.52 -14.84
CA ALA A 25 8.40 3.24 -14.68
C ALA A 25 7.47 2.21 -14.03
N ALA A 26 7.51 0.98 -14.53
CA ALA A 26 6.85 -0.17 -13.96
C ALA A 26 7.84 -1.34 -13.91
N ILE A 27 8.09 -1.87 -12.70
CA ILE A 27 9.06 -2.93 -12.45
C ILE A 27 8.36 -4.03 -11.67
N ILE A 28 8.45 -5.26 -12.18
CA ILE A 28 7.99 -6.47 -11.50
C ILE A 28 9.20 -7.41 -11.36
N GLU A 29 9.52 -7.79 -10.13
CA GLU A 29 10.52 -8.80 -9.79
C GLU A 29 9.82 -9.95 -9.06
N GLN A 30 9.81 -11.15 -9.65
CA GLN A 30 9.20 -12.34 -9.04
C GLN A 30 10.24 -13.45 -8.92
N LEU A 31 10.38 -13.99 -7.71
CA LEU A 31 11.27 -15.10 -7.38
C LEU A 31 10.39 -16.24 -6.80
N SER A 32 10.43 -17.42 -7.43
CA SER A 32 9.60 -18.61 -7.15
C SER A 32 8.23 -18.67 -7.85
N ASN A 33 7.45 -19.74 -7.64
CA ASN A 33 6.39 -20.19 -8.55
C ASN A 33 5.00 -19.61 -8.21
N ASN A 34 4.10 -19.54 -9.21
CA ASN A 34 2.68 -19.20 -9.03
C ASN A 34 2.39 -17.81 -8.43
N ASN A 35 3.33 -16.87 -8.51
CA ASN A 35 3.07 -15.49 -8.13
C ASN A 35 2.29 -14.74 -9.21
N ASN A 36 1.36 -13.88 -8.80
CA ASN A 36 0.60 -12.97 -9.65
C ASN A 36 0.99 -11.53 -9.34
N ALA A 37 1.52 -10.79 -10.32
CA ALA A 37 1.82 -9.37 -10.16
C ALA A 37 1.18 -8.58 -11.30
N GLN A 38 0.39 -7.58 -10.96
CA GLN A 38 -0.27 -6.70 -11.92
C GLN A 38 0.04 -5.25 -11.61
N ILE A 39 0.57 -4.52 -12.60
CA ILE A 39 0.72 -3.06 -12.56
C ILE A 39 -0.17 -2.46 -13.65
N THR A 40 -1.02 -1.52 -13.27
CA THR A 40 -1.80 -0.69 -14.20
C THR A 40 -1.46 0.78 -13.96
N GLN A 41 -0.92 1.45 -14.97
CA GLN A 41 -0.66 2.90 -14.97
C GLN A 41 -1.47 3.53 -16.10
N MET A 42 -2.42 4.41 -15.76
CA MET A 42 -3.25 5.09 -16.76
C MET A 42 -3.24 6.61 -16.56
N ILE A 43 -3.02 7.34 -17.66
CA ILE A 43 -3.00 8.82 -17.67
C ILE A 43 -2.02 9.32 -16.61
N SER A 44 -0.81 8.77 -16.59
CA SER A 44 0.20 9.10 -15.58
C SER A 44 1.44 9.75 -16.16
N MET A 45 2.15 10.53 -15.34
CA MET A 45 3.39 11.18 -15.73
C MET A 45 4.47 11.00 -14.64
N ASN A 46 5.65 10.48 -14.98
CA ASN A 46 6.75 10.24 -14.05
C ASN A 46 6.38 9.36 -12.83
N ASP A 47 5.40 8.48 -12.96
CA ASP A 47 5.03 7.56 -11.88
C ASP A 47 6.01 6.39 -11.79
N SER A 48 6.18 5.82 -10.60
CA SER A 48 6.97 4.61 -10.38
C SER A 48 6.15 3.55 -9.66
N SER A 49 5.95 2.40 -10.28
CA SER A 49 5.41 1.21 -9.60
C SER A 49 6.46 0.10 -9.60
N THR A 50 6.87 -0.36 -8.42
CA THR A 50 7.84 -1.44 -8.24
C THR A 50 7.24 -2.50 -7.34
N LEU A 51 7.07 -3.71 -7.88
CA LEU A 51 6.51 -4.86 -7.16
C LEU A 51 7.56 -5.96 -7.09
N LYS A 52 7.86 -6.44 -5.89
CA LYS A 52 8.78 -7.55 -5.64
C LYS A 52 8.05 -8.66 -4.89
N GLN A 53 8.11 -9.89 -5.40
CA GLN A 53 7.53 -11.07 -4.74
C GLN A 53 8.59 -12.17 -4.63
N VAL A 54 8.68 -12.78 -3.44
CA VAL A 54 9.55 -13.91 -3.14
C VAL A 54 8.75 -14.97 -2.39
N GLY A 55 8.66 -16.19 -2.94
CA GLY A 55 7.85 -17.29 -2.38
C GLY A 55 6.76 -17.73 -3.34
N ASP A 56 5.80 -18.53 -2.88
CA ASP A 56 4.78 -19.13 -3.74
C ASP A 56 3.37 -18.53 -3.51
N PHE A 57 2.56 -18.46 -4.57
CA PHE A 57 1.16 -18.00 -4.52
C PHE A 57 0.92 -16.59 -3.98
N ASN A 58 1.92 -15.71 -4.05
CA ASN A 58 1.73 -14.31 -3.67
C ASN A 58 1.02 -13.54 -4.79
N SER A 59 0.18 -12.57 -4.43
CA SER A 59 -0.49 -11.68 -5.38
C SER A 59 -0.31 -10.21 -5.04
N ILE A 60 0.18 -9.41 -5.99
CA ILE A 60 0.21 -7.94 -5.90
C ILE A 60 -0.58 -7.34 -7.05
N ILE A 61 -1.47 -6.41 -6.73
CA ILE A 61 -2.14 -5.53 -7.69
C ILE A 61 -1.77 -4.08 -7.35
N SER A 62 -1.24 -3.36 -8.33
CA SER A 62 -0.88 -1.94 -8.23
C SER A 62 -1.59 -1.17 -9.34
N GLU A 63 -2.29 -0.10 -8.98
CA GLU A 63 -2.98 0.78 -9.92
C GLU A 63 -2.65 2.24 -9.62
N GLN A 64 -2.13 2.96 -10.62
CA GLN A 64 -1.91 4.40 -10.58
C GLN A 64 -2.69 5.06 -11.71
N ARG A 65 -3.61 5.95 -11.37
CA ARG A 65 -4.50 6.62 -12.32
C ARG A 65 -4.48 8.12 -12.12
N GLU A 66 -4.33 8.87 -13.22
CA GLU A 66 -4.31 10.33 -13.21
C GLU A 66 -3.20 10.90 -12.29
N SER A 67 -2.11 10.13 -12.13
CA SER A 67 -1.02 10.43 -11.19
C SER A 67 0.20 11.05 -11.89
N LEU A 68 0.88 11.95 -11.19
CA LEU A 68 2.05 12.71 -11.58
C LEU A 68 3.07 12.63 -10.44
N GLN A 69 4.15 11.87 -10.65
CA GLN A 69 5.18 11.56 -9.66
C GLN A 69 4.68 10.75 -8.45
N GLY A 70 3.68 9.90 -8.64
CA GLY A 70 3.22 8.93 -7.65
C GLY A 70 4.13 7.71 -7.59
N ALA A 71 4.27 7.12 -6.41
CA ALA A 71 5.08 5.94 -6.19
C ALA A 71 4.30 4.83 -5.48
N ILE A 72 4.32 3.63 -6.06
CA ILE A 72 3.90 2.39 -5.40
C ILE A 72 5.12 1.47 -5.30
N MET A 73 5.49 1.09 -4.07
CA MET A 73 6.57 0.14 -3.83
C MET A 73 6.08 -0.96 -2.90
N ILE A 74 5.94 -2.18 -3.43
CA ILE A 74 5.46 -3.33 -2.68
C ILE A 74 6.50 -4.44 -2.68
N THR A 75 6.82 -4.99 -1.51
CA THR A 75 7.62 -6.20 -1.36
C THR A 75 6.84 -7.27 -0.57
N GLN A 76 6.75 -8.47 -1.11
CA GLN A 76 6.17 -9.64 -0.44
C GLN A 76 7.22 -10.75 -0.34
N VAL A 77 7.36 -11.33 0.85
CA VAL A 77 8.23 -12.48 1.13
C VAL A 77 7.45 -13.51 1.95
N GLY A 78 7.37 -14.75 1.46
CA GLY A 78 6.59 -15.83 2.08
C GLY A 78 5.53 -16.36 1.12
N ASP A 79 4.55 -17.10 1.61
CA ASP A 79 3.54 -17.75 0.77
C ASP A 79 2.13 -17.17 0.99
N ASN A 80 1.29 -17.20 -0.06
CA ASN A 80 -0.12 -16.79 0.00
C ASN A 80 -0.38 -15.35 0.49
N ASN A 81 0.57 -14.43 0.28
CA ASN A 81 0.36 -13.03 0.65
C ASN A 81 -0.42 -12.26 -0.42
N PHE A 82 -1.31 -11.35 -0.01
CA PHE A 82 -2.09 -10.51 -0.92
C PHE A 82 -1.89 -9.02 -0.66
N VAL A 83 -1.63 -8.26 -1.71
CA VAL A 83 -1.55 -6.80 -1.68
C VAL A 83 -2.37 -6.19 -2.80
N SER A 84 -3.13 -5.15 -2.45
CA SER A 84 -3.68 -4.21 -3.42
C SER A 84 -3.35 -2.78 -3.02
N ALA A 85 -2.73 -2.04 -3.93
CA ALA A 85 -2.36 -0.65 -3.75
C ALA A 85 -2.89 0.19 -4.92
N VAL A 86 -3.78 1.13 -4.62
CA VAL A 86 -4.43 2.00 -5.61
C VAL A 86 -4.16 3.46 -5.26
N GLN A 87 -3.69 4.21 -6.24
CA GLN A 87 -3.52 5.66 -6.17
C GLN A 87 -4.34 6.30 -7.29
N PHE A 88 -5.28 7.15 -6.90
CA PHE A 88 -6.08 7.94 -7.83
C PHE A 88 -5.93 9.41 -7.49
N SER A 89 -5.64 10.25 -8.48
CA SER A 89 -5.42 11.66 -8.20
C SER A 89 -6.06 12.57 -9.22
N MET A 90 -7.05 13.35 -8.81
CA MET A 90 -7.74 14.30 -9.68
C MET A 90 -6.94 15.60 -9.81
N SER A 91 -5.76 15.57 -10.44
CA SER A 91 -5.00 16.81 -10.69
C SER A 91 -5.46 17.45 -12.00
N ALA A 92 -6.36 18.44 -11.89
CA ALA A 92 -6.86 19.21 -13.04
C ALA A 92 -5.82 20.15 -13.69
N ASN A 93 -4.60 20.28 -13.14
CA ASN A 93 -3.68 21.39 -13.46
C ASN A 93 -2.19 21.02 -13.57
N ASN A 94 -1.82 19.76 -13.87
CA ASN A 94 -0.40 19.32 -13.94
C ASN A 94 0.41 19.62 -12.66
N VAL A 95 -0.25 19.78 -11.50
CA VAL A 95 0.43 19.93 -10.21
C VAL A 95 0.81 18.52 -9.76
N ALA A 96 2.09 18.35 -9.37
CA ALA A 96 2.59 17.12 -8.78
C ALA A 96 1.65 16.65 -7.68
N ASN A 97 1.26 15.39 -7.71
CA ASN A 97 0.28 14.82 -6.80
C ASN A 97 0.84 13.52 -6.19
N SER A 98 2.11 13.60 -5.79
CA SER A 98 2.99 12.52 -5.31
C SER A 98 2.43 11.74 -4.13
N ASN A 99 1.47 10.86 -4.40
CA ASN A 99 1.04 9.86 -3.45
C ASN A 99 2.11 8.77 -3.37
N VAL A 100 2.41 8.33 -2.16
CA VAL A 100 3.39 7.27 -1.89
C VAL A 100 2.70 6.16 -1.12
N ALA A 101 2.70 4.96 -1.69
CA ALA A 101 2.23 3.74 -1.04
C ALA A 101 3.40 2.76 -0.95
N ILE A 102 3.83 2.48 0.27
CA ILE A 102 4.89 1.53 0.57
C ILE A 102 4.29 0.39 1.37
N GLY A 103 4.58 -0.84 0.97
CA GLY A 103 4.12 -1.99 1.72
C GLY A 103 5.10 -3.14 1.73
N SER A 104 5.25 -3.78 2.89
CA SER A 104 6.11 -4.94 3.09
C SER A 104 5.36 -6.02 3.86
N GLN A 105 5.37 -7.24 3.33
CA GLN A 105 4.85 -8.43 4.01
C GLN A 105 5.95 -9.48 4.13
N GLN A 106 6.10 -10.04 5.33
CA GLN A 106 7.00 -11.15 5.61
C GLN A 106 6.27 -12.27 6.38
N GLY A 107 6.31 -13.47 5.81
CA GLY A 107 5.63 -14.67 6.32
C GLY A 107 4.35 -14.96 5.55
N ASP A 108 3.41 -15.72 6.11
CA ASP A 108 2.37 -16.37 5.30
C ASP A 108 0.97 -15.80 5.52
N GLY A 109 0.20 -15.70 4.43
CA GLY A 109 -1.22 -15.32 4.47
C GLY A 109 -1.49 -13.87 4.93
N ASN A 110 -0.49 -12.98 4.88
CA ASN A 110 -0.69 -11.58 5.23
C ASN A 110 -1.45 -10.85 4.10
N MET A 111 -2.31 -9.90 4.48
CA MET A 111 -3.08 -9.10 3.54
C MET A 111 -3.02 -7.61 3.88
N PHE A 112 -2.78 -6.75 2.88
CA PHE A 112 -3.03 -5.33 3.07
C PHE A 112 -3.60 -4.63 1.84
N PHE A 113 -4.33 -3.55 2.13
CA PHE A 113 -4.95 -2.68 1.14
C PHE A 113 -4.56 -1.23 1.42
N ILE A 114 -4.10 -0.52 0.38
CA ILE A 114 -3.84 0.92 0.42
C ILE A 114 -4.65 1.59 -0.68
N SER A 115 -5.47 2.58 -0.32
CA SER A 115 -6.13 3.49 -1.25
C SER A 115 -5.83 4.93 -0.87
N GLN A 116 -5.28 5.68 -1.83
CA GLN A 116 -4.99 7.11 -1.67
C GLN A 116 -5.68 7.88 -2.78
N THR A 117 -6.62 8.74 -2.41
CA THR A 117 -7.25 9.69 -3.32
C THR A 117 -6.71 11.09 -3.08
N ASP A 118 -6.69 11.93 -4.12
CA ASP A 118 -6.09 13.27 -4.12
C ASP A 118 -4.55 13.26 -4.09
N SER A 119 -3.91 14.22 -3.42
CA SER A 119 -2.49 14.53 -3.61
C SER A 119 -1.70 14.50 -2.30
N PHE A 120 -0.42 14.12 -2.39
CA PHE A 120 0.58 14.16 -1.31
C PHE A 120 0.27 13.26 -0.10
N ASN A 121 -0.46 12.18 -0.30
CA ASN A 121 -0.69 11.20 0.76
C ASN A 121 0.47 10.19 0.85
N SER A 122 0.80 9.73 2.05
CA SER A 122 1.82 8.70 2.29
C SER A 122 1.28 7.59 3.17
N ALA A 123 1.31 6.35 2.71
CA ALA A 123 0.84 5.18 3.45
C ALA A 123 1.96 4.15 3.49
N THR A 124 2.32 3.71 4.70
CA THR A 124 3.30 2.63 4.91
C THR A 124 2.66 1.53 5.74
N ILE A 125 2.67 0.30 5.22
CA ILE A 125 2.19 -0.88 5.93
C ILE A 125 3.30 -1.93 6.00
N ASN A 126 3.65 -2.37 7.21
CA ASN A 126 4.56 -3.49 7.44
C ASN A 126 3.86 -4.58 8.25
N GLN A 127 3.86 -5.81 7.72
CA GLN A 127 3.28 -6.98 8.37
C GLN A 127 4.32 -8.09 8.47
N GLN A 128 4.42 -8.71 9.64
CA GLN A 128 5.36 -9.80 9.90
C GLN A 128 4.67 -10.96 10.62
N VAL A 129 5.15 -12.18 10.35
CA VAL A 129 4.63 -13.45 10.85
C VAL A 129 3.46 -13.94 10.01
N GLU A 130 2.22 -13.98 10.49
CA GLU A 130 1.16 -14.70 9.77
C GLU A 130 -0.21 -14.05 9.91
N MET A 131 -1.01 -14.12 8.84
CA MET A 131 -2.44 -13.75 8.82
C MET A 131 -2.78 -12.33 9.27
N ASN A 132 -1.84 -11.38 9.23
CA ASN A 132 -2.13 -9.98 9.56
C ASN A 132 -2.92 -9.30 8.44
N GLN A 133 -3.81 -8.40 8.81
CA GLN A 133 -4.67 -7.65 7.90
C GLN A 133 -4.61 -6.15 8.19
N ALA A 134 -4.30 -5.33 7.18
CA ALA A 134 -4.25 -3.88 7.33
C ALA A 134 -4.93 -3.18 6.15
N THR A 135 -5.80 -2.21 6.46
CA THR A 135 -6.46 -1.36 5.47
C THR A 135 -6.11 0.09 5.75
N THR A 136 -5.63 0.81 4.74
CA THR A 136 -5.36 2.25 4.83
C THR A 136 -6.11 2.98 3.71
N ILE A 137 -6.90 3.99 4.09
CA ILE A 137 -7.64 4.85 3.17
C ILE A 137 -7.34 6.31 3.50
N HIS A 138 -6.74 7.03 2.55
CA HIS A 138 -6.56 8.48 2.63
C HIS A 138 -7.45 9.18 1.61
N ALA A 139 -8.48 9.86 2.10
CA ALA A 139 -9.44 10.62 1.31
C ALA A 139 -9.27 12.13 1.53
N GLY A 140 -8.17 12.69 1.04
CA GLY A 140 -7.84 14.10 1.18
C GLY A 140 -6.37 14.38 0.87
N MET A 141 -5.83 15.52 1.33
CA MET A 141 -4.46 15.93 0.98
C MET A 141 -3.49 15.83 2.16
N PHE A 142 -2.22 15.49 1.89
CA PHE A 142 -1.15 15.48 2.90
C PHE A 142 -1.37 14.51 4.08
N ASN A 143 -2.21 13.49 3.93
CA ASN A 143 -2.44 12.51 4.99
C ASN A 143 -1.32 11.46 5.00
N SER A 144 -0.81 11.18 6.19
CA SER A 144 0.27 10.23 6.42
C SER A 144 -0.16 9.17 7.42
N SER A 145 0.05 7.89 7.08
CA SER A 145 -0.12 6.80 8.03
C SER A 145 0.97 5.75 7.95
N VAL A 146 1.29 5.20 9.12
CA VAL A 146 2.21 4.07 9.29
C VAL A 146 1.51 3.01 10.13
N THR A 147 1.42 1.79 9.60
CA THR A 147 0.92 0.62 10.31
C THR A 147 1.99 -0.45 10.38
N ASN A 148 2.35 -0.87 11.58
CA ASN A 148 3.25 -1.99 11.83
C ASN A 148 2.52 -3.08 12.62
N GLN A 149 2.39 -4.27 12.05
CA GLN A 149 1.75 -5.44 12.69
C GLN A 149 2.77 -6.57 12.78
N ILE A 150 3.10 -6.97 14.01
CA ILE A 150 4.04 -8.06 14.29
C ILE A 150 3.34 -9.09 15.18
N GLY A 151 3.19 -10.31 14.68
CA GLY A 151 2.50 -11.40 15.36
C GLY A 151 1.40 -12.00 14.48
N THR A 152 0.44 -12.69 15.09
CA THR A 152 -0.54 -13.48 14.32
C THR A 152 -1.94 -12.87 14.35
N SER A 153 -2.58 -12.78 13.18
CA SER A 153 -3.99 -12.37 13.05
C SER A 153 -4.32 -10.97 13.60
N ASN A 154 -3.39 -10.02 13.54
CA ASN A 154 -3.71 -8.63 13.88
C ASN A 154 -4.50 -7.97 12.75
N ILE A 155 -5.53 -7.19 13.09
CA ILE A 155 -6.41 -6.52 12.14
C ILE A 155 -6.40 -5.02 12.40
N GLY A 156 -6.22 -4.24 11.34
CA GLY A 156 -6.04 -2.80 11.44
C GLY A 156 -6.76 -2.05 10.33
N THR A 157 -7.42 -0.95 10.69
CA THR A 157 -8.00 -0.02 9.70
C THR A 157 -7.65 1.42 10.06
N THR A 158 -7.05 2.14 9.12
CA THR A 158 -6.80 3.58 9.19
C THR A 158 -7.56 4.29 8.08
N ILE A 159 -8.40 5.26 8.45
CA ILE A 159 -9.13 6.13 7.55
C ILE A 159 -8.81 7.58 7.91
N GLN A 160 -8.26 8.34 6.97
CA GLN A 160 -7.99 9.77 7.14
C GLN A 160 -8.67 10.54 6.01
N SER A 161 -9.71 11.28 6.36
CA SER A 161 -10.45 12.13 5.44
C SER A 161 -10.24 13.58 5.85
N GLY A 162 -9.51 14.38 5.07
CA GLY A 162 -9.16 15.75 5.48
C GLY A 162 -7.75 16.14 5.05
N VAL A 163 -7.16 17.12 5.75
CA VAL A 163 -5.86 17.68 5.37
C VAL A 163 -4.81 17.52 6.48
N SER A 164 -3.66 16.96 6.13
CA SER A 164 -2.48 16.85 7.00
C SER A 164 -2.66 15.98 8.25
N HIS A 165 -3.42 14.89 8.16
CA HIS A 165 -3.54 13.94 9.27
C HIS A 165 -2.31 13.04 9.41
N LEU A 166 -2.03 12.65 10.65
CA LEU A 166 -1.00 11.67 10.99
C LEU A 166 -1.61 10.53 11.80
N ALA A 167 -1.38 9.30 11.35
CA ALA A 167 -1.72 8.08 12.08
C ALA A 167 -0.48 7.19 12.22
N SER A 168 -0.16 6.77 13.42
CA SER A 168 0.92 5.83 13.69
C SER A 168 0.38 4.70 14.54
N VAL A 169 0.40 3.48 13.99
CA VAL A 169 -0.12 2.31 14.67
C VAL A 169 0.92 1.20 14.74
N SER A 170 1.13 0.67 15.94
CA SER A 170 1.94 -0.51 16.19
C SER A 170 1.12 -1.54 16.96
N GLN A 171 0.99 -2.74 16.40
CA GLN A 171 0.41 -3.91 17.04
C GLN A 171 1.48 -4.98 17.17
N THR A 172 1.78 -5.40 18.39
CA THR A 172 2.69 -6.51 18.68
C THR A 172 1.97 -7.56 19.52
N GLY A 173 1.94 -8.80 19.05
CA GLY A 173 1.22 -9.92 19.66
C GLY A 173 0.09 -10.42 18.76
N ASP A 174 -0.91 -11.08 19.32
CA ASP A 174 -1.88 -11.84 18.53
C ASP A 174 -3.31 -11.30 18.63
N ILE A 175 -4.06 -11.33 17.54
CA ILE A 175 -5.50 -11.01 17.52
C ILE A 175 -5.77 -9.58 18.03
N ASN A 176 -4.85 -8.64 17.81
CA ASN A 176 -5.11 -7.24 18.16
C ASN A 176 -5.92 -6.58 17.06
N MET A 177 -6.86 -5.72 17.45
CA MET A 177 -7.70 -4.94 16.56
C MET A 177 -7.51 -3.45 16.79
N TYR A 178 -7.43 -2.68 15.71
CA TYR A 178 -7.52 -1.23 15.81
C TYR A 178 -8.34 -0.58 14.69
N THR A 179 -8.94 0.56 15.03
CA THR A 179 -9.55 1.49 14.09
C THR A 179 -9.08 2.91 14.37
N VAL A 180 -8.50 3.58 13.37
CA VAL A 180 -8.28 5.03 13.37
C VAL A 180 -9.20 5.65 12.32
N SER A 181 -10.01 6.63 12.72
CA SER A 181 -10.79 7.47 11.81
C SER A 181 -10.56 8.93 12.16
N GLN A 182 -10.02 9.69 11.21
CA GLN A 182 -9.76 11.13 11.33
C GLN A 182 -10.57 11.85 10.26
N GLY A 183 -11.59 12.61 10.67
CA GLY A 183 -12.54 13.29 9.80
C GLY A 183 -12.06 14.66 9.31
N LEU A 184 -12.91 15.42 8.59
CA LEU A 184 -12.60 16.57 7.71
C LEU A 184 -11.84 17.78 8.32
N GLN A 185 -11.41 17.69 9.57
CA GLN A 185 -10.58 18.68 10.22
C GLN A 185 -9.17 18.71 9.60
N VAL A 186 -8.32 19.57 10.15
CA VAL A 186 -6.92 19.68 9.75
C VAL A 186 -6.03 19.22 10.89
N ARG A 187 -4.93 18.52 10.55
CA ARG A 187 -3.81 18.25 11.48
C ARG A 187 -4.15 17.42 12.71
N GLN A 188 -5.01 16.42 12.56
CA GLN A 188 -5.26 15.42 13.58
C GLN A 188 -4.10 14.42 13.70
N THR A 189 -3.80 13.98 14.93
CA THR A 189 -2.79 12.96 15.20
C THR A 189 -3.39 11.81 16.01
N ALA A 190 -3.21 10.59 15.52
CA ALA A 190 -3.65 9.37 16.15
C ALA A 190 -2.45 8.44 16.36
N VAL A 191 -2.27 7.96 17.60
CA VAL A 191 -1.21 7.00 17.93
C VAL A 191 -1.84 5.83 18.69
N ILE A 192 -1.63 4.61 18.19
CA ILE A 192 -2.07 3.37 18.83
C ILE A 192 -0.85 2.47 19.01
N ASN A 193 -0.62 2.03 20.24
CA ASN A 193 0.38 1.01 20.58
C ASN A 193 -0.31 -0.10 21.35
N GLN A 194 -0.34 -1.31 20.78
CA GLN A 194 -0.92 -2.51 21.40
C GLN A 194 0.18 -3.55 21.60
N LEU A 195 0.33 -4.06 22.82
CA LEU A 195 1.30 -5.09 23.19
C LEU A 195 0.61 -6.24 23.95
N GLY A 196 0.70 -7.45 23.40
CA GLY A 196 0.01 -8.63 23.93
C GLY A 196 -1.09 -9.10 22.99
N SER A 197 -2.03 -9.91 23.49
CA SER A 197 -3.04 -10.54 22.65
C SER A 197 -4.45 -10.04 22.95
N ASN A 198 -5.31 -10.03 21.93
CA ASN A 198 -6.73 -9.70 22.02
C ASN A 198 -7.03 -8.27 22.51
N GLN A 199 -6.20 -7.30 22.13
CA GLN A 199 -6.45 -5.88 22.42
C GLN A 199 -7.33 -5.24 21.36
N SER A 200 -8.12 -4.25 21.77
CA SER A 200 -8.92 -3.43 20.85
C SER A 200 -8.68 -1.94 21.14
N ALA A 201 -8.47 -1.15 20.09
CA ALA A 201 -8.26 0.29 20.19
C ALA A 201 -9.04 1.02 19.10
N ILE A 202 -9.76 2.08 19.47
CA ILE A 202 -10.53 2.90 18.53
C ILE A 202 -10.20 4.36 18.79
N ILE A 203 -9.77 5.08 17.75
CA ILE A 203 -9.61 6.53 17.73
C ILE A 203 -10.55 7.10 16.67
N LEU A 204 -11.47 7.97 17.09
CA LEU A 204 -12.36 8.73 16.22
C LEU A 204 -12.14 10.23 16.52
N GLN A 205 -11.78 11.01 15.51
CA GLN A 205 -11.46 12.44 15.64
C GLN A 205 -12.14 13.26 14.55
#